data_AF-A0A952RCV1-F1
#
_entry.id   AF-A0A952RCV1-F1
#
_cell.length_a   1.000
_cell.length_b   1.000
_cell.length_c   1.000
_cell.angle_alpha   90.00
_cell.angle_beta   90.00
_cell.angle_gamma   90.00
#
_symmetry.space_group_name_H-M   'P 1'
#
loop_
_entity.id
_entity.type
_entity.pdbx_description
1 polymer ?
#
loop_
_entity_poly.entity_id
_entity_poly.type
_entity_poly.pdbx_seq_one_letter_code
_entity_poly.pdbx_strand_id
1 'polypeptide(L)'
;MPSVAAVLTVACLNATMADDEAIAKVREAQAALDEGDVETARSLAGEVRARRLHEEAGGVYERATRLHALSFVRDPAAEPAEIEASARELRAEHTFAVEHGGAAPPLTADYGEALERAGDANGAYALLAPLADRDLIGSAYANAALARAADDKHDRARAELGRARCAAAASRPSICRGEYPPRPFFRGRALDFALAGFAVLGVAIVRAARRRVWSAHRARELSGAITIGGWGLFLLTNARLGVLAAVLTIAFALLLAAVQRRLFFRATGEGSVPGFRLRPLGPGDESAPLLRVFFGPAEPLALEPLADAGYRENARRPLLRIARRQVPARAGLVLAALALFVAGALASLLTLARGV
;
A
#
# COMPACT_ATOMS: atom_id res chain seq x y z
N MET A 1 18.85 63.51 -17.35
CA MET A 1 17.52 63.25 -16.77
C MET A 1 16.84 62.25 -17.69
N PRO A 2 16.72 60.97 -17.30
CA PRO A 2 16.16 59.93 -18.16
C PRO A 2 14.64 60.12 -18.29
N SER A 3 14.16 59.89 -19.49
CA SER A 3 12.78 60.11 -19.95
C SER A 3 11.77 59.25 -19.22
N VAL A 4 10.64 59.86 -18.86
CA VAL A 4 9.42 59.23 -18.30
C VAL A 4 8.67 58.34 -19.33
N ALA A 5 9.27 58.08 -20.50
CA ALA A 5 8.67 57.31 -21.58
C ALA A 5 8.79 55.77 -21.42
N ALA A 6 9.38 55.28 -20.33
CA ALA A 6 9.63 53.84 -20.13
C ALA A 6 8.71 53.15 -19.09
N VAL A 7 7.65 53.82 -18.61
CA VAL A 7 6.72 53.25 -17.61
C VAL A 7 5.34 52.91 -18.21
N LEU A 8 5.14 53.09 -19.52
CA LEU A 8 3.84 52.93 -20.19
C LEU A 8 3.74 51.76 -21.18
N THR A 9 4.61 50.76 -21.08
CA THR A 9 4.53 49.51 -21.88
C THR A 9 4.46 48.24 -21.04
N VAL A 10 3.88 48.33 -19.84
CA VAL A 10 3.09 47.22 -19.30
C VAL A 10 1.63 47.60 -19.53
N ALA A 11 1.26 47.64 -20.81
CA ALA A 11 -0.13 47.61 -21.18
C ALA A 11 -0.69 46.32 -20.59
N CYS A 12 -1.57 46.48 -19.60
CA CYS A 12 -2.51 45.48 -19.16
C CYS A 12 -3.28 44.96 -20.39
N LEU A 13 -2.70 43.99 -21.09
CA LEU A 13 -3.40 43.11 -22.01
C LEU A 13 -4.28 42.18 -21.16
N ASN A 14 -5.28 42.76 -20.51
CA ASN A 14 -6.54 42.06 -20.26
C ASN A 14 -7.19 41.86 -21.64
N ALA A 15 -6.58 41.00 -22.46
CA ALA A 15 -7.23 40.46 -23.64
C ALA A 15 -8.35 39.55 -23.12
N THR A 16 -9.53 40.14 -22.95
CA THR A 16 -10.76 39.37 -22.77
C THR A 16 -10.89 38.48 -24.00
N MET A 17 -10.87 37.17 -23.78
CA MET A 17 -11.14 36.21 -24.84
C MET A 17 -12.59 36.38 -25.23
N ALA A 18 -12.89 36.48 -26.53
CA ALA A 18 -14.27 36.50 -26.98
C ALA A 18 -14.95 35.16 -26.60
N ASP A 19 -16.24 35.18 -26.26
CA ASP A 19 -16.97 33.96 -25.87
C ASP A 19 -16.87 32.85 -26.92
N ASP A 20 -16.87 33.23 -28.21
CA ASP A 20 -16.68 32.29 -29.33
C ASP A 20 -15.31 31.61 -29.32
N GLU A 21 -14.25 32.33 -28.95
CA GLU A 21 -12.91 31.76 -28.81
C GLU A 21 -12.84 30.81 -27.61
N ALA A 22 -13.47 31.17 -26.48
CA ALA A 22 -13.55 30.31 -25.31
C ALA A 22 -14.30 29.00 -25.61
N ILE A 23 -15.42 29.09 -26.32
CA ILE A 23 -16.22 27.94 -26.76
C ILE A 23 -15.40 27.08 -27.73
N ALA A 24 -14.68 27.68 -28.67
CA ALA A 24 -13.82 26.95 -29.61
C ALA A 24 -12.73 26.17 -28.87
N LYS A 25 -12.02 26.81 -27.93
CA LYS A 25 -10.97 26.15 -27.13
C LYS A 25 -11.51 25.01 -26.26
N VAL A 26 -12.69 25.16 -25.65
CA VAL A 26 -13.32 24.07 -24.87
C VAL A 26 -13.70 22.90 -25.78
N ARG A 27 -14.19 23.15 -27.00
CA ARG A 27 -14.47 22.08 -27.97
C ARG A 27 -13.20 21.36 -28.42
N GLU A 28 -12.15 22.12 -28.72
CA GLU A 28 -10.85 21.57 -29.11
C GLU A 28 -10.20 20.78 -27.96
N ALA A 29 -10.29 21.28 -26.73
CA ALA A 29 -9.84 20.55 -25.54
C ALA A 29 -10.59 19.23 -25.33
N GLN A 30 -11.92 19.21 -25.55
CA GLN A 30 -12.71 17.98 -25.49
C GLN A 30 -12.26 16.97 -26.55
N ALA A 31 -12.08 17.42 -27.80
CA ALA A 31 -11.62 16.56 -28.89
C ALA A 31 -10.22 15.99 -28.61
N ALA A 32 -9.27 16.83 -28.18
CA ALA A 32 -7.94 16.41 -27.77
C ALA A 32 -8.00 15.35 -26.65
N LEU A 33 -8.84 15.56 -25.65
CA LEU A 33 -9.02 14.63 -24.54
C LEU A 33 -9.62 13.28 -24.98
N ASP A 34 -10.56 13.28 -25.94
CA ASP A 34 -11.17 12.06 -26.49
C ASP A 34 -10.21 11.29 -27.42
N GLU A 35 -9.22 11.97 -27.97
CA GLU A 35 -8.07 11.38 -28.69
C GLU A 35 -6.94 10.95 -27.74
N GLY A 36 -7.03 11.27 -26.46
CA GLY A 36 -5.99 10.97 -25.46
C GLY A 36 -4.80 11.94 -25.48
N ASP A 37 -4.89 13.08 -26.16
CA ASP A 37 -3.93 14.19 -26.06
C ASP A 37 -4.25 15.04 -24.82
N VAL A 38 -3.79 14.52 -23.68
CA VAL A 38 -4.03 15.13 -22.36
C VAL A 38 -3.29 16.46 -22.17
N GLU A 39 -2.15 16.65 -22.82
CA GLU A 39 -1.35 17.89 -22.69
C GLU A 39 -2.04 19.06 -23.40
N THR A 40 -2.48 18.85 -24.64
CA THR A 40 -3.24 19.86 -25.39
C THR A 40 -4.56 20.19 -24.70
N ALA A 41 -5.29 19.16 -24.25
CA ALA A 41 -6.53 19.35 -23.50
C ALA A 41 -6.33 20.19 -22.23
N ARG A 42 -5.25 19.90 -21.47
CA ARG A 42 -4.89 20.63 -20.25
C ARG A 42 -4.53 22.08 -20.53
N SER A 43 -3.73 22.32 -21.56
CA SER A 43 -3.30 23.67 -21.95
C SER A 43 -4.51 24.52 -22.35
N LEU A 44 -5.31 24.05 -23.30
CA LEU A 44 -6.47 24.77 -23.81
C LEU A 44 -7.51 25.03 -22.71
N ALA A 45 -7.87 24.00 -21.93
CA ALA A 45 -8.80 24.16 -20.82
C ALA A 45 -8.23 25.09 -19.73
N GLY A 46 -6.93 25.00 -19.43
CA GLY A 46 -6.23 25.85 -18.48
C GLY A 46 -6.26 27.33 -18.87
N GLU A 47 -6.08 27.64 -20.16
CA GLU A 47 -6.19 29.01 -20.67
C GLU A 47 -7.58 29.61 -20.45
N VAL A 48 -8.64 28.84 -20.72
CA VAL A 48 -10.02 29.29 -20.47
C VAL A 48 -10.27 29.49 -18.97
N ARG A 49 -9.75 28.60 -18.12
CA ARG A 49 -9.87 28.71 -16.65
C ARG A 49 -9.12 29.90 -16.07
N ALA A 50 -7.92 30.21 -16.57
CA ALA A 50 -7.06 31.26 -16.04
C ALA A 50 -7.65 32.67 -16.27
N ARG A 51 -8.48 32.85 -17.30
CA ARG A 51 -9.09 34.13 -17.66
C ARG A 51 -10.44 34.39 -17.00
N ARG A 52 -10.68 33.82 -15.81
CA ARG A 52 -11.90 34.01 -14.99
C ARG A 52 -12.05 35.48 -14.56
N LEU A 53 -12.43 36.35 -15.50
CA LEU A 53 -12.53 37.79 -15.31
C LEU A 53 -13.96 38.32 -15.42
N HIS A 54 -14.95 37.53 -15.87
CA HIS A 54 -16.34 37.97 -15.94
C HIS A 54 -17.31 36.94 -15.35
N GLU A 55 -18.20 37.43 -14.48
CA GLU A 55 -19.21 36.66 -13.72
C GLU A 55 -20.26 35.95 -14.60
N GLU A 56 -20.24 36.16 -15.92
CA GLU A 56 -21.24 35.65 -16.87
C GLU A 56 -20.84 34.36 -17.62
N ALA A 57 -19.61 33.86 -17.47
CA ALA A 57 -19.11 32.70 -18.23
C ALA A 57 -19.60 31.32 -17.75
N GLY A 58 -20.77 31.26 -17.08
CA GLY A 58 -21.26 30.15 -16.25
C GLY A 58 -21.02 28.74 -16.84
N GLY A 59 -21.47 28.45 -18.06
CA GLY A 59 -21.35 27.09 -18.61
C GLY A 59 -20.02 26.76 -19.34
N VAL A 60 -19.30 27.75 -19.85
CA VAL A 60 -18.03 27.51 -20.58
C VAL A 60 -16.90 27.26 -19.59
N TYR A 61 -16.86 28.03 -18.51
CA TYR A 61 -15.88 27.89 -17.45
C TYR A 61 -16.00 26.55 -16.71
N GLU A 62 -17.22 26.12 -16.38
CA GLU A 62 -17.48 24.80 -15.77
C GLU A 62 -16.99 23.67 -16.68
N ARG A 63 -17.30 23.73 -17.98
CA ARG A 63 -16.80 22.74 -18.95
C ARG A 63 -15.27 22.73 -19.03
N ALA A 64 -14.63 23.89 -19.05
CA ALA A 64 -13.17 23.99 -19.04
C ALA A 64 -12.57 23.41 -17.75
N THR A 65 -13.19 23.67 -16.59
CA THR A 65 -12.73 23.15 -15.30
C THR A 65 -12.80 21.62 -15.26
N ARG A 66 -13.94 21.06 -15.70
CA ARG A 66 -14.12 19.63 -15.86
C ARG A 66 -13.09 18.99 -16.79
N LEU A 67 -12.86 19.57 -17.97
CA LEU A 67 -11.88 19.08 -18.96
C LEU A 67 -10.45 19.13 -18.42
N HIS A 68 -10.09 20.21 -17.73
CA HIS A 68 -8.80 20.33 -17.11
C HIS A 68 -8.58 19.25 -16.04
N ALA A 69 -9.56 19.02 -15.15
CA ALA A 69 -9.48 17.93 -14.16
C ALA A 69 -9.35 16.55 -14.84
N LEU A 70 -10.16 16.27 -15.86
CA LEU A 70 -10.08 15.02 -16.60
C LEU A 70 -8.73 14.83 -17.32
N SER A 71 -8.06 15.91 -17.74
CA SER A 71 -6.73 15.81 -18.35
C SER A 71 -5.68 15.22 -17.41
N PHE A 72 -5.84 15.31 -16.09
CA PHE A 72 -4.96 14.63 -15.12
C PHE A 72 -5.47 13.22 -14.80
N VAL A 73 -6.79 13.03 -14.71
CA VAL A 73 -7.39 11.70 -14.50
C VAL A 73 -6.99 10.74 -15.63
N ARG A 74 -7.00 11.25 -16.87
CA ARG A 74 -6.72 10.49 -18.09
C ARG A 74 -5.23 10.42 -18.45
N ASP A 75 -4.38 11.18 -17.76
CA ASP A 75 -2.95 11.16 -17.99
C ASP A 75 -2.32 9.91 -17.34
N PRO A 76 -1.63 9.06 -18.11
CA PRO A 76 -0.91 7.95 -17.54
C PRO A 76 0.22 8.43 -16.63
N ALA A 77 0.89 9.55 -16.92
CA ALA A 77 2.02 10.03 -16.13
C ALA A 77 1.61 10.82 -14.86
N ALA A 78 0.33 11.12 -14.66
CA ALA A 78 -0.13 11.92 -13.52
C ALA A 78 0.18 11.26 -12.17
N GLU A 79 0.65 12.08 -11.23
CA GLU A 79 0.94 11.64 -9.88
C GLU A 79 -0.37 11.33 -9.11
N PRO A 80 -0.33 10.42 -8.12
CA PRO A 80 -1.50 10.13 -7.29
C PRO A 80 -2.13 11.38 -6.65
N ALA A 81 -1.31 12.36 -6.25
CA ALA A 81 -1.79 13.60 -5.65
C ALA A 81 -2.59 14.47 -6.64
N GLU A 82 -2.20 14.49 -7.92
CA GLU A 82 -2.89 15.24 -8.98
C GLU A 82 -4.24 14.60 -9.33
N ILE A 83 -4.27 13.27 -9.36
CA ILE A 83 -5.51 12.49 -9.54
C ILE A 83 -6.46 12.74 -8.37
N GLU A 84 -5.96 12.67 -7.12
CA GLU A 84 -6.77 12.97 -5.94
C GLU A 84 -7.28 14.41 -5.93
N ALA A 85 -6.47 15.37 -6.36
CA ALA A 85 -6.88 16.78 -6.49
C ALA A 85 -7.99 16.94 -7.53
N SER A 86 -7.84 16.32 -8.69
CA SER A 86 -8.83 16.35 -9.78
C SER A 86 -10.15 15.67 -9.38
N ALA A 87 -10.08 14.55 -8.66
CA ALA A 87 -11.27 13.90 -8.11
C ALA A 87 -11.99 14.76 -7.06
N ARG A 88 -11.25 15.53 -6.24
CA ARG A 88 -11.85 16.50 -5.30
C ARG A 88 -12.52 17.67 -6.02
N GLU A 89 -11.91 18.17 -7.10
CA GLU A 89 -12.47 19.24 -7.92
C GLU A 89 -13.79 18.80 -8.57
N LEU A 90 -13.81 17.64 -9.24
CA LEU A 90 -15.03 17.06 -9.83
C LEU A 90 -16.10 16.74 -8.78
N ARG A 91 -15.70 16.32 -7.56
CA ARG A 91 -16.63 16.14 -6.44
C ARG A 91 -17.31 17.45 -6.05
N ALA A 92 -16.55 18.54 -5.96
CA ALA A 92 -17.09 19.84 -5.57
C ALA A 92 -18.12 20.32 -6.58
N GLU A 93 -17.81 20.22 -7.88
CA GLU A 93 -18.77 20.54 -8.96
C GLU A 93 -20.00 19.64 -8.92
N HIS A 94 -19.81 18.33 -8.78
CA HIS A 94 -20.93 17.38 -8.70
C HIS A 94 -21.84 17.67 -7.50
N THR A 95 -21.26 17.96 -6.34
CA THR A 95 -22.02 18.27 -5.12
C THR A 95 -22.80 19.56 -5.29
N PHE A 96 -22.16 20.61 -5.80
CA PHE A 96 -22.81 21.88 -6.11
C PHE A 96 -23.98 21.69 -7.09
N ALA A 97 -23.79 20.94 -8.17
CA ALA A 97 -24.85 20.68 -9.14
C ALA A 97 -26.02 19.87 -8.55
N VAL A 98 -25.74 18.87 -7.70
CA VAL A 98 -26.78 18.13 -6.98
C VAL A 98 -27.62 19.05 -6.09
N GLU A 99 -26.98 19.98 -5.37
CA GLU A 99 -27.67 20.95 -4.50
C GLU A 99 -28.51 21.98 -5.28
N HIS A 100 -28.18 22.25 -6.55
CA HIS A 100 -28.79 23.32 -7.36
C HIS A 100 -29.64 22.81 -8.54
N GLY A 101 -30.18 21.59 -8.45
CA GLY A 101 -31.13 21.06 -9.45
C GLY A 101 -30.76 19.70 -10.05
N GLY A 102 -29.71 19.07 -9.56
CA GLY A 102 -29.26 17.74 -9.99
C GLY A 102 -28.02 17.81 -10.88
N ALA A 103 -27.06 16.91 -10.64
CA ALA A 103 -25.90 16.79 -11.51
C ALA A 103 -26.28 16.19 -12.87
N ALA A 104 -25.81 16.84 -13.94
CA ALA A 104 -25.96 16.31 -15.29
C ALA A 104 -25.23 14.95 -15.41
N PRO A 105 -25.79 13.95 -16.13
CA PRO A 105 -25.18 12.63 -16.24
C PRO A 105 -23.70 12.62 -16.69
N PRO A 106 -23.26 13.49 -17.62
CA PRO A 106 -21.84 13.56 -17.99
C PRO A 106 -20.92 13.93 -16.81
N LEU A 107 -21.32 14.88 -15.96
CA LEU A 107 -20.53 15.27 -14.78
C LEU A 107 -20.45 14.13 -13.75
N THR A 108 -21.56 13.42 -13.52
CA THR A 108 -21.56 12.24 -12.64
C THR A 108 -20.70 11.10 -13.19
N ALA A 109 -20.69 10.89 -14.51
CA ALA A 109 -19.83 9.91 -15.16
C ALA A 109 -18.34 10.29 -15.03
N ASP A 110 -18.00 11.56 -15.26
CA ASP A 110 -16.63 12.08 -15.12
C ASP A 110 -16.13 11.96 -13.67
N TYR A 111 -16.99 12.26 -12.69
CA TYR A 111 -16.66 12.06 -11.28
C TYR A 111 -16.47 10.57 -10.93
N GLY A 112 -17.34 9.69 -11.45
CA GLY A 112 -17.19 8.25 -11.28
C GLY A 112 -15.89 7.70 -11.88
N GLU A 113 -15.48 8.20 -13.06
CA GLU A 113 -14.19 7.91 -13.68
C GLU A 113 -13.03 8.32 -12.77
N ALA A 114 -13.06 9.55 -12.24
CA ALA A 114 -12.04 10.07 -11.34
C ALA A 114 -11.94 9.30 -10.01
N LEU A 115 -13.06 8.85 -9.44
CA LEU A 115 -13.08 8.02 -8.23
C LEU A 115 -12.39 6.67 -8.47
N GLU A 116 -12.68 6.03 -9.61
CA GLU A 116 -12.02 4.78 -9.95
C GLU A 116 -10.52 5.01 -10.09
N ARG A 117 -10.12 6.06 -10.79
CA ARG A 117 -8.70 6.39 -10.97
C ARG A 117 -8.00 6.68 -9.64
N ALA A 118 -8.67 7.36 -8.71
CA ALA A 118 -8.19 7.65 -7.36
C ALA A 118 -8.19 6.43 -6.41
N GLY A 119 -8.70 5.28 -6.85
CA GLY A 119 -8.69 4.04 -6.07
C GLY A 119 -9.89 3.83 -5.15
N ASP A 120 -10.98 4.55 -5.38
CA ASP A 120 -12.28 4.32 -4.75
C ASP A 120 -13.23 3.59 -5.70
N ALA A 121 -12.98 2.30 -5.90
CA ALA A 121 -13.82 1.45 -6.75
C ALA A 121 -15.27 1.37 -6.26
N ASN A 122 -15.50 1.47 -4.94
CA ASN A 122 -16.84 1.43 -4.37
C ASN A 122 -17.64 2.69 -4.73
N GLY A 123 -17.04 3.86 -4.57
CA GLY A 123 -17.63 5.14 -4.96
C GLY A 123 -17.86 5.23 -6.46
N ALA A 124 -16.89 4.80 -7.26
CA ALA A 124 -17.01 4.75 -8.72
C ALA A 124 -18.18 3.86 -9.17
N TYR A 125 -18.26 2.64 -8.63
CA TYR A 125 -19.36 1.72 -8.94
C TYR A 125 -20.72 2.31 -8.56
N ALA A 126 -20.84 2.92 -7.38
CA ALA A 126 -22.09 3.52 -6.92
C ALA A 126 -22.60 4.66 -7.83
N LEU A 127 -21.70 5.43 -8.45
CA LEU A 127 -22.06 6.50 -9.39
C LEU A 127 -22.32 5.98 -10.80
N LEU A 128 -21.44 5.11 -11.32
CA LEU A 128 -21.47 4.69 -12.72
C LEU A 128 -22.55 3.66 -13.00
N ALA A 129 -22.79 2.72 -12.08
CA ALA A 129 -23.70 1.61 -12.32
C ALA A 129 -25.15 2.07 -12.63
N PRO A 130 -25.76 3.03 -11.88
CA PRO A 130 -27.09 3.56 -12.20
C PRO A 130 -27.16 4.38 -13.49
N LEU A 131 -26.03 4.93 -13.97
CA LEU A 131 -25.95 5.62 -15.26
C LEU A 131 -25.91 4.61 -16.40
N ALA A 132 -25.17 3.52 -16.23
CA ALA A 132 -25.11 2.44 -17.20
C ALA A 132 -26.47 1.77 -17.40
N ASP A 133 -27.24 1.53 -16.32
CA ASP A 133 -28.59 0.96 -16.40
C ASP A 133 -29.55 1.81 -17.24
N ARG A 134 -29.27 3.12 -17.39
CA ARG A 134 -30.06 4.09 -18.18
C ARG A 134 -29.39 4.49 -19.49
N ASP A 135 -28.29 3.85 -19.84
CA ASP A 135 -27.47 4.17 -21.03
C ASP A 135 -27.00 5.64 -21.10
N LEU A 136 -26.69 6.22 -19.93
CA LEU A 136 -26.29 7.63 -19.79
C LEU A 136 -24.76 7.85 -19.71
N ILE A 137 -23.96 6.79 -19.92
CA ILE A 137 -22.49 6.91 -19.94
C ILE A 137 -22.01 7.07 -21.39
N GLY A 138 -21.79 8.32 -21.80
CA GLY A 138 -21.28 8.64 -23.14
C GLY A 138 -19.76 8.48 -23.31
N SER A 139 -18.99 8.50 -22.22
CA SER A 139 -17.51 8.43 -22.28
C SER A 139 -17.01 6.98 -22.33
N ALA A 140 -16.10 6.69 -23.26
CA ALA A 140 -15.41 5.40 -23.29
C ALA A 140 -14.59 5.15 -22.02
N TYR A 141 -13.93 6.20 -21.49
CA TYR A 141 -13.16 6.14 -20.26
C TYR A 141 -14.02 5.82 -19.03
N ALA A 142 -15.21 6.41 -18.92
CA ALA A 142 -16.15 6.12 -17.84
C ALA A 142 -16.72 4.69 -17.94
N ASN A 143 -16.97 4.17 -19.15
CA ASN A 143 -17.34 2.76 -19.33
C ASN A 143 -16.19 1.80 -18.95
N ALA A 144 -14.93 2.17 -19.25
CA ALA A 144 -13.77 1.40 -18.80
C ALA A 144 -13.60 1.43 -17.27
N ALA A 145 -13.85 2.58 -16.63
CA ALA A 145 -13.85 2.72 -15.18
C ALA A 145 -14.95 1.87 -14.54
N LEU A 146 -16.16 1.85 -15.10
CA LEU A 146 -17.24 0.97 -14.66
C LEU A 146 -16.81 -0.50 -14.72
N ALA A 147 -16.20 -0.93 -15.82
CA ALA A 147 -15.76 -2.32 -15.98
C ALA A 147 -14.81 -2.76 -14.86
N ARG A 148 -13.80 -1.91 -14.55
CA ARG A 148 -12.83 -2.18 -13.47
C ARG A 148 -13.48 -2.15 -12.09
N ALA A 149 -14.31 -1.15 -11.82
CA ALA A 149 -15.03 -1.05 -10.55
C ALA A 149 -15.99 -2.24 -10.33
N ALA A 150 -16.60 -2.75 -11.39
CA ALA A 150 -17.45 -3.94 -11.35
C ALA A 150 -16.66 -5.24 -11.15
N ASP A 151 -15.48 -5.38 -11.77
CA ASP A 151 -14.57 -6.50 -11.51
C ASP A 151 -14.13 -6.54 -10.03
N ASP A 152 -13.78 -5.39 -9.44
CA ASP A 152 -13.43 -5.27 -8.03
C ASP A 152 -14.61 -5.66 -7.10
N LYS A 153 -15.85 -5.57 -7.60
CA LYS A 153 -17.10 -5.95 -6.93
C LYS A 153 -17.58 -7.36 -7.25
N HIS A 154 -16.87 -8.09 -8.12
CA HIS A 154 -17.29 -9.38 -8.67
C HIS A 154 -18.62 -9.37 -9.45
N ASP A 155 -19.08 -8.21 -9.93
CA ASP A 155 -20.21 -8.13 -10.84
C ASP A 155 -19.74 -8.35 -12.29
N ARG A 156 -19.61 -9.62 -12.67
CA ARG A 156 -19.13 -10.01 -14.00
C ARG A 156 -20.00 -9.49 -15.13
N ALA A 157 -21.33 -9.51 -14.96
CA ALA A 157 -22.26 -9.07 -16.00
C ALA A 157 -22.07 -7.58 -16.30
N ARG A 158 -21.93 -6.77 -15.25
CA ARG A 158 -21.72 -5.32 -15.40
C ARG A 158 -20.30 -5.00 -15.88
N ALA A 159 -19.30 -5.80 -15.49
CA ALA A 159 -17.95 -5.67 -16.02
C ALA A 159 -17.91 -5.93 -17.54
N GLU A 160 -18.56 -7.00 -18.02
CA GLU A 160 -18.68 -7.30 -19.45
C GLU A 160 -19.42 -6.22 -20.22
N LEU A 161 -20.54 -5.71 -19.68
CA LEU A 161 -21.27 -4.58 -20.27
C LEU A 161 -20.38 -3.33 -20.42
N GLY A 162 -19.64 -2.97 -19.36
CA GLY A 162 -18.72 -1.82 -19.38
C GLY A 162 -17.62 -1.98 -20.44
N ARG A 163 -17.03 -3.18 -20.57
CA ARG A 163 -16.03 -3.47 -21.62
C ARG A 163 -16.62 -3.36 -23.02
N ALA A 164 -17.80 -3.93 -23.24
CA ALA A 164 -18.47 -3.90 -24.55
C ALA A 164 -18.82 -2.46 -24.97
N ARG A 165 -19.37 -1.66 -24.06
CA ARG A 165 -19.68 -0.24 -24.32
C ARG A 165 -18.46 0.61 -24.51
N CYS A 166 -17.40 0.37 -23.74
CA CYS A 166 -16.12 1.04 -23.98
C CYS A 166 -15.62 0.75 -25.39
N ALA A 167 -15.60 -0.53 -25.80
CA ALA A 167 -15.11 -0.92 -27.13
C ALA A 167 -15.93 -0.28 -28.27
N ALA A 168 -17.23 -0.06 -28.06
CA ALA A 168 -18.10 0.60 -29.03
C ALA A 168 -17.89 2.12 -29.11
N ALA A 169 -17.53 2.77 -28.00
CA ALA A 169 -17.37 4.23 -27.91
C ALA A 169 -15.92 4.72 -28.08
N ALA A 170 -14.93 3.86 -27.87
CA ALA A 170 -13.53 4.25 -27.83
C ALA A 170 -12.98 4.57 -29.23
N SER A 171 -12.33 5.72 -29.36
CA SER A 171 -11.52 6.08 -30.53
C SER A 171 -10.30 5.17 -30.70
N ARG A 172 -9.79 4.60 -29.60
CA ARG A 172 -8.61 3.73 -29.57
C ARG A 172 -8.81 2.54 -28.61
N PRO A 173 -8.38 1.32 -28.99
CA PRO A 173 -8.52 0.14 -28.13
C PRO A 173 -7.78 0.22 -26.78
N SER A 174 -6.74 1.04 -26.67
CA SER A 174 -5.95 1.21 -25.44
C SER A 174 -6.76 1.79 -24.28
N ILE A 175 -7.77 2.63 -24.57
CA ILE A 175 -8.69 3.22 -23.58
C ILE A 175 -9.36 2.12 -22.75
N CYS A 176 -9.87 1.08 -23.42
CA CYS A 176 -10.61 -0.01 -22.78
C CYS A 176 -9.72 -1.03 -22.09
N ARG A 177 -8.44 -1.10 -22.47
CA ARG A 177 -7.45 -1.95 -21.80
C ARG A 177 -6.99 -1.35 -20.48
N GLY A 178 -7.32 -0.09 -20.21
CA GLY A 178 -6.98 0.57 -18.97
C GLY A 178 -5.48 0.67 -18.75
N GLU A 179 -4.71 1.01 -19.81
CA GLU A 179 -3.32 1.47 -19.70
C GLU A 179 -3.28 2.84 -19.00
N TYR A 180 -3.73 2.85 -17.75
CA TYR A 180 -3.24 3.73 -16.71
C TYR A 180 -2.09 2.98 -16.07
N PRO A 181 -0.92 3.59 -15.77
CA PRO A 181 0.14 2.84 -15.14
C PRO A 181 -0.41 2.14 -13.91
N PRO A 182 0.03 0.90 -13.65
CA PRO A 182 -0.39 0.17 -12.47
C PRO A 182 -0.18 1.10 -11.27
N ARG A 183 -1.25 1.29 -10.49
CA ARG A 183 -1.20 2.11 -9.27
C ARG A 183 0.09 1.74 -8.53
N PRO A 184 0.97 2.69 -8.19
CA PRO A 184 2.11 2.35 -7.35
C PRO A 184 1.55 1.65 -6.11
N PHE A 185 2.12 0.50 -5.78
CA PHE A 185 1.70 -0.31 -4.62
C PHE A 185 1.67 0.52 -3.32
N PHE A 186 2.35 1.67 -3.33
CA PHE A 186 2.49 2.65 -2.27
C PHE A 186 1.76 3.94 -2.67
N ARG A 187 0.76 4.36 -1.88
CA ARG A 187 -0.13 5.50 -2.13
C ARG A 187 0.51 6.84 -1.76
N GLY A 188 1.84 6.94 -1.76
CA GLY A 188 2.58 8.14 -1.38
C GLY A 188 2.38 8.60 0.06
N ARG A 189 1.71 7.83 0.93
CA ARG A 189 1.57 8.19 2.35
C ARG A 189 2.84 7.80 3.09
N ALA A 190 3.27 8.59 4.09
CA ALA A 190 4.49 8.32 4.87
C ALA A 190 4.55 6.88 5.45
N LEU A 191 3.37 6.30 5.72
CA LEU A 191 3.16 4.93 6.18
C LEU A 191 3.65 3.86 5.16
N ASP A 192 3.55 4.16 3.87
CA ASP A 192 3.87 3.25 2.78
C ASP A 192 5.39 3.12 2.57
N PHE A 193 6.12 4.22 2.74
CA PHE A 193 7.59 4.22 2.76
C PHE A 193 8.17 3.55 4.01
N ALA A 194 7.46 3.65 5.14
CA ALA A 194 7.85 2.99 6.37
C ALA A 194 7.90 1.46 6.21
N LEU A 195 6.91 0.86 5.53
CA LEU A 195 6.86 -0.59 5.26
C LEU A 195 8.05 -1.09 4.43
N ALA A 196 8.44 -0.37 3.38
CA ALA A 196 9.62 -0.69 2.59
C ALA A 196 10.92 -0.55 3.43
N GLY A 197 11.00 0.50 4.26
CA GLY A 197 12.09 0.71 5.20
C GLY A 197 12.23 -0.42 6.23
N PHE A 198 11.12 -0.92 6.79
CA PHE A 198 11.12 -2.03 7.75
C PHE A 198 11.60 -3.35 7.13
N ALA A 199 11.25 -3.63 5.87
CA ALA A 199 11.75 -4.82 5.17
C ALA A 199 13.28 -4.78 4.98
N VAL A 200 13.82 -3.63 4.56
CA VAL A 200 15.27 -3.43 4.39
C VAL A 200 16.00 -3.50 5.73
N LEU A 201 15.44 -2.89 6.78
CA LEU A 201 15.99 -2.94 8.14
C LEU A 201 16.01 -4.37 8.70
N GLY A 202 14.94 -5.14 8.49
CA GLY A 202 14.87 -6.55 8.88
C GLY A 202 15.95 -7.40 8.21
N VAL A 203 16.18 -7.22 6.91
CA VAL A 203 17.26 -7.91 6.17
C VAL A 203 18.64 -7.50 6.68
N ALA A 204 18.85 -6.21 6.95
CA ALA A 204 20.12 -5.70 7.50
C ALA A 204 20.43 -6.29 8.88
N ILE A 205 19.43 -6.39 9.76
CA ILE A 205 19.56 -7.00 11.10
C ILE A 205 19.92 -8.49 10.98
N VAL A 206 19.23 -9.24 10.11
CA VAL A 206 19.53 -10.67 9.88
C VAL A 206 20.94 -10.87 9.32
N ARG A 207 21.36 -10.00 8.39
CA ARG A 207 22.69 -10.07 7.76
C ARG A 207 23.80 -9.69 8.74
N ALA A 208 23.56 -8.74 9.63
CA ALA A 208 24.47 -8.37 10.71
C ALA A 208 24.58 -9.50 11.76
N ALA A 209 23.46 -10.14 12.12
CA ALA A 209 23.42 -11.26 13.06
C ALA A 209 24.16 -12.52 12.55
N ARG A 210 24.25 -12.72 11.22
CA ARG A 210 25.01 -13.83 10.61
C ARG A 210 26.52 -13.62 10.57
N ARG A 211 27.01 -12.38 10.68
CA ARG A 211 28.43 -12.04 10.46
C ARG A 211 29.27 -11.96 11.75
N ARG A 212 28.68 -12.03 12.94
CA ARG A 212 29.44 -11.90 14.21
C ARG A 212 29.10 -13.03 15.18
N VAL A 213 30.14 -13.62 15.78
CA VAL A 213 30.06 -14.63 16.84
C VAL A 213 29.20 -14.08 17.98
N TRP A 214 28.09 -14.75 18.26
CA TRP A 214 27.09 -14.34 19.25
C TRP A 214 27.69 -14.36 20.66
N SER A 215 27.86 -13.17 21.26
CA SER A 215 28.03 -13.07 22.72
C SER A 215 26.64 -12.95 23.36
N ALA A 216 26.42 -13.70 24.45
CA ALA A 216 25.13 -13.77 25.15
C ALA A 216 24.56 -12.40 25.57
N HIS A 217 25.41 -11.37 25.70
CA HIS A 217 24.99 -10.00 26.00
C HIS A 217 24.24 -9.32 24.84
N ARG A 218 24.66 -9.54 23.58
CA ARG A 218 24.01 -8.91 22.41
C ARG A 218 22.70 -9.56 21.99
N ALA A 219 22.43 -10.78 22.46
CA ALA A 219 21.16 -11.47 22.20
C ALA A 219 19.95 -10.72 22.82
N ARG A 220 20.14 -10.05 23.97
CA ARG A 220 19.10 -9.22 24.61
C ARG A 220 18.81 -7.92 23.86
N GLU A 221 19.83 -7.29 23.28
CA GLU A 221 19.66 -6.07 22.48
C GLU A 221 18.96 -6.36 21.15
N LEU A 222 19.33 -7.47 20.50
CA LEU A 222 18.68 -7.94 19.27
C LEU A 222 17.24 -8.39 19.50
N SER A 223 16.94 -9.04 20.62
CA SER A 223 15.55 -9.38 20.95
C SER A 223 14.71 -8.12 21.12
N GLY A 224 15.20 -7.11 21.86
CA GLY A 224 14.52 -5.82 21.99
C GLY A 224 14.23 -5.15 20.64
N ALA A 225 15.22 -5.12 19.74
CA ALA A 225 15.05 -4.54 18.40
C ALA A 225 14.02 -5.30 17.54
N ILE A 226 13.99 -6.63 17.62
CA ILE A 226 13.00 -7.46 16.91
C ILE A 226 11.60 -7.24 17.50
N THR A 227 11.45 -7.14 18.82
CA THR A 227 10.16 -6.87 19.46
C THR A 227 9.65 -5.49 19.06
N ILE A 228 10.49 -4.45 19.09
CA ILE A 228 10.10 -3.09 18.70
C ILE A 228 9.75 -3.04 17.20
N GLY A 229 10.52 -3.69 16.34
CA GLY A 229 10.22 -3.80 14.91
C GLY A 229 8.91 -4.57 14.63
N GLY A 230 8.64 -5.63 15.38
CA GLY A 230 7.40 -6.40 15.30
C GLY A 230 6.18 -5.61 15.78
N TRP A 231 6.31 -4.83 16.86
CA TRP A 231 5.26 -3.93 17.34
C TRP A 231 5.00 -2.77 16.37
N GLY A 232 6.05 -2.22 15.75
CA GLY A 232 5.91 -1.22 14.70
C GLY A 232 5.15 -1.76 13.49
N LEU A 233 5.48 -2.97 13.03
CA LEU A 233 4.77 -3.63 11.94
C LEU A 233 3.30 -3.94 12.31
N PHE A 234 3.04 -4.39 13.54
CA PHE A 234 1.70 -4.65 14.08
C PHE A 234 0.81 -3.40 14.07
N LEU A 235 1.33 -2.27 14.57
CA LEU A 235 0.62 -0.99 14.56
C LEU A 235 0.32 -0.49 13.14
N LEU A 236 1.23 -0.72 12.19
CA LEU A 236 1.05 -0.36 10.78
C LEU A 236 -0.02 -1.22 10.08
N THR A 237 -0.11 -2.51 10.40
CA THR A 237 -1.11 -3.43 9.81
C THR A 237 -2.52 -3.31 10.41
N ASN A 238 -2.66 -2.69 11.58
CA ASN A 238 -3.93 -2.55 12.29
C ASN A 238 -4.96 -1.61 11.64
N ALA A 239 -4.62 -0.93 10.54
CA ALA A 239 -5.56 -0.02 9.88
C ALA A 239 -6.68 -0.71 9.08
N ARG A 240 -6.59 -2.03 8.76
CA ARG A 240 -7.64 -2.74 7.99
C ARG A 240 -7.91 -4.21 8.35
N LEU A 241 -7.04 -4.91 9.08
CA LEU A 241 -7.15 -6.38 9.30
C LEU A 241 -6.92 -6.79 10.76
N GLY A 242 -7.42 -5.99 11.72
CA GLY A 242 -6.93 -5.95 13.11
C GLY A 242 -6.84 -7.28 13.86
N VAL A 243 -7.79 -8.20 13.68
CA VAL A 243 -7.78 -9.49 14.41
C VAL A 243 -6.75 -10.46 13.82
N LEU A 244 -6.64 -10.55 12.50
CA LEU A 244 -5.71 -11.47 11.83
C LEU A 244 -4.24 -11.07 12.08
N ALA A 245 -3.97 -9.76 12.02
CA ALA A 245 -2.65 -9.21 12.30
C ALA A 245 -2.22 -9.51 13.75
N ALA A 246 -3.13 -9.34 14.72
CA ALA A 246 -2.87 -9.66 16.13
C ALA A 246 -2.53 -11.14 16.33
N VAL A 247 -3.32 -12.04 15.75
CA VAL A 247 -3.08 -13.48 15.86
C VAL A 247 -1.72 -13.88 15.27
N LEU A 248 -1.36 -13.33 14.10
CA LEU A 248 -0.08 -13.61 13.45
C LEU A 248 1.12 -13.05 14.24
N THR A 249 1.00 -11.84 14.79
CA THR A 249 2.06 -11.25 15.64
C THR A 249 2.26 -12.07 16.91
N ILE A 250 1.18 -12.50 17.57
CA ILE A 250 1.25 -13.36 18.76
C ILE A 250 1.88 -14.70 18.39
N ALA A 251 1.44 -15.34 17.30
CA ALA A 251 2.00 -16.62 16.85
C ALA A 251 3.50 -16.51 16.51
N PHE A 252 3.92 -15.44 15.84
CA PHE A 252 5.32 -15.19 15.52
C PHE A 252 6.17 -14.94 16.77
N ALA A 253 5.68 -14.15 17.74
CA ALA A 253 6.37 -13.91 19.00
C ALA A 253 6.55 -15.21 19.81
N LEU A 254 5.51 -16.05 19.88
CA LEU A 254 5.57 -17.36 20.52
C LEU A 254 6.56 -18.30 19.83
N LEU A 255 6.59 -18.31 18.49
CA LEU A 255 7.55 -19.10 17.71
C LEU A 255 9.00 -18.64 17.99
N LEU A 256 9.23 -17.33 18.00
CA LEU A 256 10.56 -16.77 18.26
C LEU A 256 11.05 -17.13 19.66
N ALA A 257 10.16 -17.03 20.66
CA ALA A 257 10.44 -17.44 22.03
C ALA A 257 10.77 -18.93 22.13
N ALA A 258 10.03 -19.79 21.42
CA ALA A 258 10.28 -21.23 21.39
C ALA A 258 11.64 -21.57 20.76
N VAL A 259 12.00 -20.91 19.64
CA VAL A 259 13.29 -21.09 18.97
C VAL A 259 14.45 -20.60 19.85
N GLN A 260 14.35 -19.41 20.42
CA GLN A 260 15.37 -18.87 21.33
C GLN A 260 15.61 -19.81 22.52
N ARG A 261 14.53 -20.33 23.12
CA ARG A 261 14.61 -21.23 24.26
C ARG A 261 15.24 -22.58 23.88
N ARG A 262 14.91 -23.16 22.72
CA ARG A 262 15.58 -24.37 22.21
C ARG A 262 17.08 -24.16 21.98
N LEU A 263 17.45 -23.05 21.37
CA LEU A 263 18.87 -22.71 21.15
C LEU A 263 19.62 -22.53 22.48
N PHE A 264 18.97 -21.91 23.47
CA PHE A 264 19.54 -21.76 24.81
C PHE A 264 19.78 -23.12 25.48
N PHE A 265 18.77 -23.98 25.56
CA PHE A 265 18.93 -25.32 26.14
C PHE A 265 19.99 -26.15 25.43
N ARG A 266 20.04 -26.08 24.10
CA ARG A 266 21.09 -26.76 23.34
C ARG A 266 22.48 -26.23 23.69
N ALA A 267 22.65 -24.91 23.76
CA ALA A 267 23.91 -24.29 24.15
C ALA A 267 24.31 -24.65 25.59
N THR A 268 23.34 -24.76 26.52
CA THR A 268 23.60 -25.21 27.89
C THR A 268 24.00 -26.68 27.95
N GLY A 269 23.32 -27.56 27.21
CA GLY A 269 23.67 -28.98 27.12
C GLY A 269 25.05 -29.22 26.48
N GLU A 270 25.45 -28.36 25.53
CA GLU A 270 26.78 -28.36 24.91
C GLU A 270 27.85 -27.70 25.81
N GLY A 271 27.50 -27.26 27.03
CA GLY A 271 28.43 -26.62 27.98
C GLY A 271 28.91 -25.23 27.56
N SER A 272 28.28 -24.62 26.54
CA SER A 272 28.65 -23.31 25.99
C SER A 272 28.13 -22.15 26.84
N VAL A 273 27.20 -22.41 27.76
CA VAL A 273 26.65 -21.41 28.69
C VAL A 273 27.26 -21.64 30.08
N PRO A 274 28.22 -20.81 30.52
CA PRO A 274 28.87 -20.99 31.81
C PRO A 274 27.88 -20.75 32.98
N GLY A 275 28.00 -21.56 34.03
CA GLY A 275 27.23 -21.41 35.29
C GLY A 275 25.91 -22.18 35.36
N PHE A 276 25.51 -22.89 34.30
CA PHE A 276 24.27 -23.67 34.26
C PHE A 276 24.53 -25.11 33.80
N ARG A 277 23.85 -26.07 34.43
CA ARG A 277 23.76 -27.46 33.95
C ARG A 277 22.31 -27.86 33.74
N LEU A 278 22.08 -28.79 32.81
CA LEU A 278 20.79 -29.41 32.61
C LEU A 278 20.73 -30.69 33.46
N ARG A 279 19.71 -30.79 34.32
CA ARG A 279 19.40 -31.95 35.14
C ARG A 279 18.03 -32.50 34.73
N PRO A 280 17.76 -33.81 34.82
CA PRO A 280 16.40 -34.34 34.61
C PRO A 280 15.42 -33.80 35.68
N LEU A 281 14.19 -33.48 35.29
CA LEU A 281 13.16 -33.01 36.23
C LEU A 281 12.89 -34.04 37.32
N GLY A 282 12.91 -33.60 38.58
CA GLY A 282 12.58 -34.43 39.74
C GLY A 282 11.12 -34.26 40.20
N PRO A 283 10.63 -35.16 41.06
CA PRO A 283 9.26 -35.11 41.60
C PRO A 283 8.96 -33.86 42.47
N GLY A 284 9.97 -33.08 42.86
CA GLY A 284 9.80 -31.82 43.59
C GLY A 284 9.74 -30.55 42.73
N ASP A 285 9.84 -30.68 41.40
CA ASP A 285 9.82 -29.55 40.46
C ASP A 285 8.38 -29.23 40.02
N GLU A 286 7.54 -28.74 40.94
CA GLU A 286 6.07 -28.63 40.80
C GLU A 286 5.55 -27.67 39.71
N SER A 287 6.41 -26.85 39.09
CA SER A 287 6.03 -25.91 38.01
C SER A 287 6.04 -26.52 36.59
N ALA A 288 6.17 -27.84 36.49
CA ALA A 288 6.37 -28.59 35.24
C ALA A 288 5.19 -28.77 34.24
N PRO A 289 3.89 -28.56 34.57
CA PRO A 289 2.84 -28.94 33.63
C PRO A 289 2.78 -28.05 32.38
N LEU A 290 3.06 -26.75 32.51
CA LEU A 290 3.11 -25.83 31.35
C LEU A 290 4.27 -26.14 30.41
N LEU A 291 5.38 -26.68 30.90
CA LEU A 291 6.53 -27.05 30.06
C LEU A 291 6.17 -28.27 29.18
N ARG A 292 5.50 -29.28 29.73
CA ARG A 292 5.15 -30.50 28.96
C ARG A 292 4.28 -30.22 27.74
N VAL A 293 3.35 -29.27 27.82
CA VAL A 293 2.44 -28.91 26.72
C VAL A 293 3.18 -28.31 25.53
N PHE A 294 4.27 -27.55 25.75
CA PHE A 294 5.01 -26.88 24.68
C PHE A 294 6.25 -27.64 24.18
N PHE A 295 6.80 -28.59 24.96
CA PHE A 295 8.10 -29.22 24.64
C PHE A 295 8.02 -30.65 24.06
N GLY A 296 6.85 -31.31 24.09
CA GLY A 296 6.72 -32.70 23.60
C GLY A 296 7.49 -33.72 24.47
N PRO A 297 7.50 -35.01 24.12
CA PRO A 297 7.88 -36.12 25.00
C PRO A 297 9.39 -36.31 25.24
N ALA A 298 10.23 -35.34 24.87
CA ALA A 298 11.65 -35.40 25.19
C ALA A 298 11.83 -35.04 26.68
N GLU A 299 12.46 -35.93 27.43
CA GLU A 299 12.68 -35.87 28.89
C GLU A 299 12.84 -34.42 29.40
N PRO A 300 11.94 -33.92 30.24
CA PRO A 300 11.96 -32.52 30.65
C PRO A 300 13.21 -32.24 31.50
N LEU A 301 14.06 -31.32 31.03
CA LEU A 301 15.32 -30.92 31.67
C LEU A 301 15.12 -29.61 32.47
N ALA A 302 15.54 -29.61 33.73
CA ALA A 302 15.61 -28.45 34.62
C ALA A 302 17.00 -27.78 34.52
N LEU A 303 17.01 -26.45 34.61
CA LEU A 303 18.25 -25.67 34.73
C LEU A 303 18.66 -25.61 36.19
N GLU A 304 19.88 -26.06 36.49
CA GLU A 304 20.45 -25.98 37.83
C GLU A 304 21.66 -25.01 37.80
N PRO A 305 21.67 -23.96 38.64
CA PRO A 305 22.84 -23.10 38.77
C PRO A 305 23.97 -23.88 39.46
N LEU A 306 25.20 -23.85 38.90
CA LEU A 306 26.35 -24.46 39.58
C LEU A 306 26.76 -23.59 40.79
N ALA A 307 26.60 -24.14 41.99
CA ALA A 307 26.84 -23.44 43.26
C ALA A 307 28.28 -22.92 43.46
N ASP A 308 29.28 -23.49 42.79
CA ASP A 308 30.70 -23.17 43.01
C ASP A 308 31.43 -22.56 41.79
N ALA A 309 30.70 -22.11 40.76
CA ALA A 309 31.33 -21.46 39.62
C ALA A 309 31.69 -20.00 39.93
N GLY A 310 32.76 -19.80 40.70
CA GLY A 310 33.40 -18.49 40.83
C GLY A 310 33.64 -17.90 39.44
N TYR A 311 32.93 -16.82 39.11
CA TYR A 311 32.84 -16.21 37.77
C TYR A 311 34.21 -15.89 37.13
N ARG A 312 35.29 -15.88 37.93
CA ARG A 312 36.66 -15.59 37.51
C ARG A 312 37.47 -16.80 37.00
N GLU A 313 37.15 -18.04 37.36
CA GLU A 313 37.97 -19.20 36.95
C GLU A 313 37.61 -19.75 35.56
N ASN A 314 36.33 -19.66 35.17
CA ASN A 314 35.87 -20.14 33.86
C ASN A 314 36.30 -19.25 32.68
N ALA A 315 36.84 -18.06 32.93
CA ALA A 315 37.41 -17.20 31.89
C ALA A 315 38.85 -17.60 31.47
N ARG A 316 39.51 -18.51 32.21
CA ARG A 316 40.92 -18.90 31.97
C ARG A 316 41.10 -20.23 31.25
N ARG A 317 40.03 -21.01 31.03
CA ARG A 317 40.14 -22.22 30.19
C ARG A 317 39.97 -21.83 28.72
N PRO A 318 40.93 -22.13 27.84
CA PRO A 318 40.74 -21.90 26.41
C PRO A 318 39.57 -22.79 25.97
N LEU A 319 38.44 -22.15 25.64
CA LEU A 319 37.29 -22.83 25.07
C LEU A 319 37.76 -23.64 23.87
N LEU A 320 37.60 -24.95 24.00
CA LEU A 320 37.92 -25.97 23.00
C LEU A 320 37.52 -25.51 21.59
N ARG A 321 38.45 -25.69 20.65
CA ARG A 321 38.25 -25.61 19.20
C ARG A 321 36.83 -26.08 18.84
N ILE A 322 35.98 -25.13 18.47
CA ILE A 322 34.70 -25.43 17.84
C ILE A 322 35.03 -26.00 16.47
N ALA A 323 34.98 -27.34 16.35
CA ALA A 323 34.86 -27.99 15.08
C ALA A 323 33.65 -27.36 14.36
N ARG A 324 33.88 -26.80 13.16
CA ARG A 324 32.81 -26.41 12.23
C ARG A 324 31.90 -27.62 12.02
N ARG A 325 30.84 -27.75 12.80
CA ARG A 325 29.85 -28.81 12.64
C ARG A 325 28.62 -28.20 11.99
N GLN A 326 28.33 -28.71 10.80
CA GLN A 326 27.21 -28.32 9.96
C GLN A 326 25.92 -28.29 10.77
N VAL A 327 25.21 -27.16 10.72
CA VAL A 327 23.81 -27.09 11.14
C VAL A 327 23.10 -28.22 10.39
N PRO A 328 22.42 -29.16 11.07
CA PRO A 328 21.78 -30.25 10.35
C PRO A 328 20.76 -29.64 9.39
N ALA A 329 20.96 -29.87 8.09
CA ALA A 329 20.15 -29.29 7.00
C ALA A 329 18.64 -29.41 7.24
N ARG A 330 18.24 -30.43 8.02
CA ARG A 330 16.87 -30.69 8.47
C ARG A 330 16.26 -29.53 9.28
N ALA A 331 17.01 -28.82 10.12
CA ALA A 331 16.48 -27.70 10.90
C ALA A 331 16.19 -26.46 10.04
N GLY A 332 17.03 -26.22 9.02
CA GLY A 332 16.78 -25.19 8.01
C GLY A 332 15.57 -25.53 7.14
N LEU A 333 15.42 -26.81 6.76
CA LEU A 333 14.28 -27.32 6.01
C LEU A 333 12.95 -27.18 6.76
N VAL A 334 12.91 -27.48 8.06
CA VAL A 334 11.70 -27.33 8.88
C VAL A 334 11.30 -25.85 8.99
N LEU A 335 12.25 -24.94 9.20
CA LEU A 335 11.97 -23.50 9.24
C LEU A 335 11.52 -22.96 7.87
N ALA A 336 12.11 -23.43 6.78
CA ALA A 336 11.71 -23.07 5.42
C ALA A 336 10.31 -23.60 5.09
N ALA A 337 10.00 -24.84 5.47
CA ALA A 337 8.67 -25.44 5.30
C ALA A 337 7.60 -24.70 6.12
N LEU A 338 7.92 -24.30 7.35
CA LEU A 338 7.01 -23.53 8.20
C LEU A 338 6.75 -22.14 7.60
N ALA A 339 7.79 -21.47 7.09
CA ALA A 339 7.66 -20.18 6.43
C ALA A 339 6.82 -20.27 5.14
N LEU A 340 7.02 -21.31 4.33
CA LEU A 340 6.21 -21.60 3.14
C LEU A 340 4.76 -21.92 3.50
N PHE A 341 4.52 -22.68 4.56
CA PHE A 341 3.17 -23.00 5.02
C PHE A 341 2.43 -21.74 5.50
N VAL A 342 3.09 -20.88 6.28
CA VAL A 342 2.52 -19.60 6.72
C VAL A 342 2.26 -18.68 5.52
N ALA A 343 3.18 -18.60 4.56
CA ALA A 343 2.99 -17.82 3.34
C ALA A 343 1.82 -18.35 2.48
N GLY A 344 1.68 -19.67 2.35
CA GLY A 344 0.59 -20.33 1.63
C GLY A 344 -0.76 -20.13 2.32
N ALA A 345 -0.81 -20.21 3.65
CA ALA A 345 -2.00 -19.90 4.44
C ALA A 345 -2.41 -18.43 4.30
N LEU A 346 -1.44 -17.51 4.30
CA LEU A 346 -1.66 -16.08 4.04
C LEU A 346 -2.20 -15.83 2.63
N ALA A 347 -1.62 -16.46 1.60
CA ALA A 347 -2.10 -16.35 0.23
C ALA A 347 -3.52 -16.92 0.05
N SER A 348 -3.82 -18.03 0.74
CA SER A 348 -5.15 -18.66 0.73
C SER A 348 -6.19 -17.81 1.45
N LEU A 349 -5.83 -17.20 2.59
CA LEU A 349 -6.70 -16.27 3.30
C LEU A 349 -6.92 -14.96 2.54
N LEU A 350 -5.89 -14.45 1.83
CA LEU A 350 -6.02 -13.27 0.98
C LEU A 350 -6.86 -13.53 -0.28
N THR A 351 -6.88 -14.77 -0.79
CA THR A 351 -7.76 -15.15 -1.91
C THR A 351 -9.19 -15.39 -1.44
N LEU A 352 -9.40 -15.99 -0.27
CA LEU A 352 -10.72 -16.13 0.37
C LEU A 352 -11.32 -14.79 0.79
N ALA A 353 -10.53 -13.89 1.38
CA ALA A 353 -10.96 -12.54 1.75
C ALA A 353 -11.19 -11.61 0.54
N ARG A 354 -10.75 -12.03 -0.66
CA ARG A 354 -11.10 -11.37 -1.92
C ARG A 354 -12.34 -11.98 -2.58
N GLY A 355 -12.85 -13.12 -2.10
CA GLY A 355 -13.99 -13.83 -2.69
C GLY A 355 -15.31 -13.70 -1.91
N VAL A 356 -15.37 -12.82 -0.91
CA VAL A 356 -16.57 -12.44 -0.12
C VAL A 356 -16.71 -10.93 -0.16
#